data_AF-A0A3C0WVW7-F1
#
_entry.id   AF-A0A3C0WVW7-F1
#
_cell.length_a   1.000
_cell.length_b   1.000
_cell.length_c   1.000
_cell.angle_alpha   90.00
_cell.angle_beta   90.00
_cell.angle_gamma   90.00
#
_symmetry.space_group_name_H-M   'P 1'
#
loop_
_entity.id
_entity.type
_entity.pdbx_description
1 polymer ?
#
loop_
_entity_poly.entity_id
_entity_poly.type
_entity_poly.pdbx_seq_one_letter_code
_entity_poly.pdbx_strand_id
1 'polypeptide(L)'
;MKEFRDEYADENFATCENVAVCMRLAFKKTGIRFVVIIDEYNLLVLDANTSQKLLDRYLRFLSEMFKSASSSPCLALAYLTGILPMIKEKAQSKLNNFEESTMIDPRDLADCIGFTDEEVSKLCKEYGINYDECKIETA
;
A
#
# COMPACT_ATOMS: atom_id res chain seq x y z
N MET A 1 -7.85 -11.72 13.18
CA MET A 1 -8.92 -11.48 14.18
C MET A 1 -8.69 -12.20 15.50
N LYS A 2 -8.16 -13.44 15.49
CA LYS A 2 -7.74 -14.13 16.71
C LYS A 2 -6.63 -13.36 17.44
N GLU A 3 -5.60 -12.93 16.71
CA GLU A 3 -4.49 -12.13 17.26
C GLU A 3 -4.95 -10.88 18.02
N PHE A 4 -5.88 -10.09 17.46
CA PHE A 4 -6.47 -8.95 18.17
C PHE A 4 -7.21 -9.35 19.46
N ARG A 5 -7.87 -10.52 19.47
CA ARG A 5 -8.58 -11.02 20.66
C ARG A 5 -7.59 -11.49 21.73
N ASP A 6 -6.53 -12.17 21.31
CA ASP A 6 -5.50 -12.69 22.19
C ASP A 6 -4.69 -11.53 22.84
N GLU A 7 -4.39 -10.48 22.08
CA GLU A 7 -3.61 -9.33 22.55
C GLU A 7 -4.40 -8.39 23.48
N TYR A 8 -5.65 -8.05 23.11
CA TYR A 8 -6.39 -6.99 23.79
C TYR A 8 -7.38 -7.48 24.87
N ALA A 9 -7.55 -8.81 25.04
CA ALA A 9 -8.34 -9.49 26.07
C ALA A 9 -9.63 -8.74 26.47
N ASP A 10 -10.47 -8.41 25.49
CA ASP A 10 -11.61 -7.51 25.67
C ASP A 10 -12.84 -8.05 24.93
N GLU A 11 -13.96 -8.10 25.65
CA GLU A 11 -15.23 -8.67 25.18
C GLU A 11 -15.75 -7.97 23.92
N ASN A 12 -15.41 -6.69 23.72
CA ASN A 12 -15.79 -5.95 22.52
C ASN A 12 -15.12 -6.48 21.25
N PHE A 13 -14.00 -7.21 21.35
CA PHE A 13 -13.39 -7.86 20.19
C PHE A 13 -14.12 -9.15 19.77
N ALA A 14 -15.05 -9.66 20.59
CA ALA A 14 -15.93 -10.75 20.18
C ALA A 14 -16.85 -10.34 19.04
N THR A 15 -17.23 -9.06 18.94
CA THR A 15 -18.05 -8.50 17.85
C THR A 15 -17.21 -8.02 16.66
N CYS A 16 -15.93 -8.39 16.61
CA CYS A 16 -15.04 -7.93 15.57
C CYS A 16 -15.24 -8.76 14.28
N GLU A 17 -15.98 -8.21 13.32
CA GLU A 17 -16.35 -8.89 12.08
C GLU A 17 -15.27 -8.80 11.00
N ASN A 18 -14.49 -7.71 10.97
CA ASN A 18 -13.43 -7.49 10.00
C ASN A 18 -12.26 -6.67 10.58
N VAL A 19 -11.13 -6.67 9.86
CA VAL A 19 -9.88 -6.04 10.33
C VAL A 19 -10.07 -4.56 10.65
N ALA A 20 -10.83 -3.81 9.84
CA ALA A 20 -11.11 -2.40 10.06
C ALA A 20 -11.82 -2.15 11.41
N VAL A 21 -12.80 -2.98 11.76
CA VAL A 21 -13.49 -2.93 13.06
C VAL A 21 -12.51 -3.22 14.21
N CYS A 22 -11.59 -4.17 14.03
CA CYS A 22 -10.62 -4.54 15.07
C CYS A 22 -9.61 -3.43 15.32
N MET A 23 -9.09 -2.82 14.25
CA MET A 23 -8.19 -1.67 14.34
C MET A 23 -8.87 -0.50 15.06
N ARG A 24 -10.14 -0.23 14.76
CA ARG A 24 -10.92 0.82 15.43
C ARG A 24 -11.10 0.54 16.93
N LEU A 25 -11.42 -0.70 17.31
CA LEU A 25 -11.57 -1.09 18.71
C LEU A 25 -10.26 -1.00 19.47
N ALA A 26 -9.16 -1.49 18.89
CA ALA A 26 -7.83 -1.38 19.45
C ALA A 26 -7.42 0.08 19.62
N PHE A 27 -7.62 0.92 18.59
CA PHE A 27 -7.35 2.35 18.67
C PHE A 27 -8.19 3.05 19.75
N LYS A 28 -9.47 2.70 19.91
CA LYS A 28 -10.32 3.26 20.97
C LYS A 28 -9.78 2.92 22.37
N LYS A 29 -9.15 1.76 22.52
CA LYS A 29 -8.61 1.28 23.80
C LYS A 29 -7.22 1.87 24.10
N THR A 30 -6.35 1.92 23.10
CA THR A 30 -4.94 2.29 23.29
C THR A 30 -4.64 3.74 22.93
N GLY A 31 -5.45 4.37 22.08
CA GLY A 31 -5.14 5.64 21.43
C GLY A 31 -4.05 5.55 20.36
N ILE A 32 -3.54 4.35 20.06
CA ILE A 32 -2.41 4.13 19.15
C ILE A 32 -2.92 3.87 17.73
N ARG A 33 -2.48 4.69 16.78
CA ARG A 33 -2.79 4.53 15.36
C ARG A 33 -1.94 3.41 14.73
N PHE A 34 -2.47 2.79 13.69
CA PHE A 34 -1.85 1.68 12.97
C PHE A 34 -1.02 2.15 11.78
N VAL A 35 0.13 1.52 11.60
CA VAL A 35 0.86 1.50 10.33
C VAL A 35 0.57 0.16 9.66
N VAL A 36 0.07 0.21 8.42
CA VAL A 36 -0.24 -0.99 7.64
C VAL A 36 0.70 -1.05 6.45
N ILE A 37 1.40 -2.17 6.30
CA ILE A 37 2.29 -2.44 5.18
C ILE A 37 1.75 -3.65 4.43
N ILE A 38 1.52 -3.53 3.13
CA ILE A 38 1.13 -4.63 2.26
C ILE A 38 2.16 -4.75 1.15
N ASP A 39 2.84 -5.88 1.12
CA ASP A 39 3.67 -6.24 -0.01
C ASP A 39 2.80 -6.85 -1.13
N GLU A 40 3.10 -6.51 -2.38
CA GLU A 40 2.43 -7.04 -3.58
C GLU A 40 0.90 -6.96 -3.54
N TYR A 41 0.33 -5.78 -3.28
CA TYR A 41 -1.14 -5.61 -3.25
C TYR A 41 -1.80 -6.01 -4.59
N ASN A 42 -1.05 -5.97 -5.69
CA ASN A 42 -1.53 -6.28 -7.03
C ASN A 42 -1.41 -7.77 -7.41
N LEU A 43 -1.06 -8.66 -6.48
CA LEU A 43 -0.91 -10.10 -6.74
C LEU A 43 -2.14 -10.71 -7.43
N LEU A 44 -3.34 -10.45 -6.91
CA LEU A 44 -4.60 -10.92 -7.50
C LEU A 44 -4.99 -10.20 -8.79
N VAL A 45 -4.41 -9.03 -9.07
CA VAL A 45 -4.61 -8.31 -10.33
C VAL A 45 -3.80 -8.97 -11.45
N LEU A 46 -2.67 -9.57 -11.11
CA LEU A 46 -1.73 -10.20 -12.05
C LEU A 46 -2.10 -11.64 -12.38
N ASP A 47 -2.78 -12.35 -11.48
CA ASP A 47 -3.19 -13.73 -11.72
C ASP A 47 -4.34 -13.82 -12.74
N ALA A 48 -4.03 -14.35 -13.92
CA ALA A 48 -4.99 -14.56 -15.00
C ALA A 48 -6.15 -15.49 -14.63
N ASN A 49 -6.00 -16.33 -13.60
CA ASN A 49 -7.06 -17.23 -13.13
C ASN A 49 -7.98 -16.56 -12.09
N THR A 50 -7.67 -15.35 -11.64
CA THR A 50 -8.50 -14.65 -10.67
C THR A 50 -9.81 -14.23 -11.31
N SER A 51 -10.91 -14.78 -10.78
CA SER A 51 -12.25 -14.39 -11.21
C SER A 51 -12.52 -12.92 -10.90
N GLN A 52 -13.27 -12.24 -11.78
CA GLN A 52 -13.68 -10.85 -11.58
C GLN A 52 -14.37 -10.64 -10.22
N LYS A 53 -15.20 -11.60 -9.78
CA LYS A 53 -15.89 -11.57 -8.48
C LYS A 53 -14.93 -11.59 -7.29
N LEU A 54 -13.85 -12.38 -7.38
CA LEU A 54 -12.82 -12.44 -6.35
C LEU A 54 -12.02 -11.14 -6.30
N LEU A 55 -11.60 -10.63 -7.46
CA LEU A 55 -10.90 -9.36 -7.58
C LEU A 55 -11.73 -8.20 -7.01
N ASP A 56 -13.02 -8.15 -7.32
CA ASP A 56 -13.91 -7.11 -6.81
C ASP A 56 -14.09 -7.16 -5.30
N ARG A 57 -14.15 -8.37 -4.72
CA ARG A 57 -14.20 -8.57 -3.27
C ARG A 57 -12.89 -8.14 -2.61
N TYR A 58 -11.76 -8.47 -3.21
CA TYR A 58 -10.43 -8.07 -2.71
C TYR A 58 -10.26 -6.54 -2.72
N LEU A 59 -10.54 -5.88 -3.84
CA LEU A 59 -10.46 -4.42 -3.92
C LEU A 59 -11.44 -3.73 -2.96
N ARG A 60 -12.62 -4.33 -2.72
CA ARG A 60 -13.57 -3.82 -1.73
C ARG A 60 -13.01 -3.96 -0.31
N PHE A 61 -12.39 -5.09 0.02
CA PHE A 61 -11.73 -5.30 1.30
C PHE A 61 -10.65 -4.23 1.57
N LEU A 62 -9.76 -3.97 0.61
CA LEU A 62 -8.75 -2.91 0.75
C LEU A 62 -9.39 -1.53 0.92
N SER A 63 -10.44 -1.24 0.14
CA SER A 63 -11.18 0.02 0.23
C SER A 63 -11.83 0.22 1.60
N GLU A 64 -12.50 -0.81 2.14
CA GLU A 64 -13.09 -0.78 3.48
C GLU A 64 -12.02 -0.60 4.57
N MET A 65 -10.84 -1.21 4.39
CA MET A 65 -9.73 -1.11 5.33
C MET A 65 -9.09 0.28 5.36
N PHE A 66 -8.99 0.99 4.22
CA PHE A 66 -8.25 2.25 4.16
C PHE A 66 -9.11 3.51 4.02
N LYS A 67 -10.33 3.41 3.46
CA LYS A 67 -11.21 4.58 3.22
C LYS A 67 -12.39 4.69 4.16
N SER A 68 -12.75 3.63 4.90
CA SER A 68 -13.96 3.70 5.70
C SER A 68 -13.82 4.76 6.79
N ALA A 69 -14.90 5.47 7.10
CA ALA A 69 -14.97 6.39 8.24
C ALA A 69 -14.63 5.70 9.58
N SER A 70 -14.72 4.36 9.60
CA SER A 70 -14.33 3.54 10.74
C SER A 70 -12.83 3.30 10.87
N SER A 71 -12.08 3.25 9.76
CA SER A 71 -10.65 2.91 9.77
C SER A 71 -9.72 4.10 9.55
N SER A 72 -10.18 5.13 8.85
CA SER A 72 -9.37 6.34 8.60
C SER A 72 -8.85 7.01 9.90
N PRO A 73 -9.65 7.18 10.98
CA PRO A 73 -9.17 7.80 12.21
C PRO A 73 -8.10 6.99 12.96
N CYS A 74 -8.08 5.67 12.77
CA CYS A 74 -7.13 4.78 13.44
C CYS A 74 -5.89 4.45 12.60
N LEU A 75 -5.79 4.94 11.37
CA LEU A 75 -4.62 4.76 10.51
C LEU A 75 -3.66 5.95 10.66
N ALA A 76 -2.37 5.65 10.88
CA ALA A 76 -1.29 6.64 10.77
C ALA A 76 -0.71 6.63 9.36
N LEU A 77 -0.50 5.44 8.79
CA LEU A 77 0.10 5.24 7.48
C LEU A 77 -0.39 3.92 6.87
N ALA A 78 -0.59 3.91 5.56
CA ALA A 78 -0.74 2.70 4.79
C ALA A 78 0.27 2.75 3.62
N TYR A 79 1.19 1.79 3.59
CA TYR A 79 2.21 1.66 2.55
C TYR A 79 1.99 0.36 1.79
N LEU A 80 1.79 0.46 0.47
CA LEU A 80 1.51 -0.68 -0.39
C LEU A 80 2.54 -0.71 -1.52
N THR A 81 3.10 -1.89 -1.78
CA THR A 81 4.02 -2.10 -2.91
C THR A 81 3.33 -2.93 -3.99
N GLY A 82 3.72 -2.70 -5.24
CA GLY A 82 3.26 -3.48 -6.37
C GLY A 82 3.99 -3.09 -7.65
N ILE A 83 4.12 -4.05 -8.56
CA ILE A 83 4.76 -3.80 -9.88
C ILE A 83 3.84 -3.07 -10.86
N LEU A 84 2.52 -3.05 -10.61
CA LEU A 84 1.55 -2.35 -11.43
C LEU A 84 1.17 -1.04 -10.76
N PRO A 85 1.04 0.06 -11.53
CA PRO A 85 0.47 1.28 -11.00
C PRO A 85 -0.98 1.03 -10.55
N MET A 86 -1.40 1.75 -9.51
CA MET A 86 -2.78 1.76 -9.00
C MET A 86 -3.76 2.37 -10.02
N ILE A 87 -3.24 3.10 -11.01
CA ILE A 87 -3.98 3.81 -12.08
C ILE A 87 -4.50 2.86 -13.18
N LYS A 88 -5.09 1.72 -12.81
CA LYS A 88 -6.01 0.97 -13.69
C LYS A 88 -7.44 1.26 -13.24
N GLU A 89 -8.33 1.63 -14.17
CA GLU A 89 -9.68 2.20 -13.95
C GLU A 89 -10.49 1.61 -12.78
N LYS A 90 -10.40 0.30 -12.55
CA LYS A 90 -11.16 -0.40 -11.48
C LYS A 90 -10.57 -0.21 -10.07
N ALA A 91 -9.25 -0.15 -9.94
CA ALA A 91 -8.58 0.05 -8.66
C ALA A 91 -8.65 1.52 -8.22
N GLN A 92 -8.53 2.45 -9.17
CA GLN A 92 -8.57 3.89 -8.89
C GLN A 92 -9.87 4.31 -8.18
N SER A 93 -11.05 3.90 -8.64
CA SER A 93 -12.30 4.25 -7.95
C SER A 93 -12.35 3.74 -6.50
N LYS A 94 -11.79 2.56 -6.23
CA LYS A 94 -11.80 1.92 -4.90
C LYS A 94 -10.67 2.37 -4.00
N LEU A 95 -9.53 2.81 -4.53
CA LEU A 95 -8.30 3.15 -3.80
C LEU A 95 -7.68 4.52 -4.18
N ASN A 96 -8.47 5.50 -4.64
CA ASN A 96 -7.98 6.86 -4.95
C ASN A 96 -7.45 7.71 -3.78
N ASN A 97 -7.34 7.17 -2.55
CA ASN A 97 -6.84 7.89 -1.38
C ASN A 97 -5.35 7.64 -1.13
N PHE A 98 -4.66 7.05 -2.12
CA PHE A 98 -3.24 6.76 -2.09
C PHE A 98 -2.49 7.68 -3.04
N GLU A 99 -1.36 8.19 -2.56
CA GLU A 99 -0.35 8.80 -3.42
C GLU A 99 0.54 7.67 -3.95
N GLU A 100 0.61 7.54 -5.27
CA GLU A 100 1.49 6.56 -5.91
C GLU A 100 2.93 7.09 -5.88
N SER A 101 3.94 6.24 -5.79
CA SER A 101 5.33 6.60 -6.08
C SER A 101 5.92 5.46 -6.90
N THR A 102 6.63 5.78 -7.97
CA THR A 102 7.17 4.79 -8.91
C THR A 102 8.69 4.82 -8.89
N MET A 103 9.34 3.83 -9.49
CA MET A 103 10.81 3.85 -9.66
C MET A 103 11.28 5.01 -10.57
N ILE A 104 10.38 5.57 -11.38
CA ILE A 104 10.69 6.66 -12.32
C ILE A 104 10.41 8.02 -11.66
N ASP A 105 9.36 8.09 -10.87
CA ASP A 105 8.94 9.26 -10.10
C ASP A 105 8.73 8.84 -8.64
N PRO A 106 9.82 8.76 -7.86
CA PRO A 106 9.76 8.32 -6.47
C PRO A 106 9.27 9.42 -5.51
N ARG A 107 9.05 10.65 -6.01
CA ARG A 107 8.61 11.82 -5.23
C ARG A 107 9.40 11.97 -3.91
N ASP A 108 8.69 12.19 -2.80
CA ASP A 108 9.25 12.35 -1.46
C ASP A 108 9.96 11.09 -0.94
N LEU A 109 9.85 9.96 -1.63
CA LEU A 109 10.54 8.71 -1.28
C LEU A 109 11.86 8.53 -2.03
N ALA A 110 12.31 9.50 -2.85
CA ALA A 110 13.54 9.41 -3.65
C ALA A 110 14.78 8.96 -2.86
N ASP A 111 14.90 9.40 -1.61
CA ASP A 111 16.04 9.04 -0.74
C ASP A 111 15.91 7.63 -0.12
N CYS A 112 14.74 7.01 -0.22
CA CYS A 112 14.37 5.76 0.44
C CYS A 112 14.10 4.61 -0.54
N ILE A 113 13.86 4.88 -1.82
CA ILE A 113 13.50 3.88 -2.84
C ILE A 113 14.24 4.12 -4.16
N GLY A 114 14.56 3.03 -4.87
CA GLY A 114 15.22 3.10 -6.18
C GLY A 114 16.72 3.37 -6.08
N PHE A 115 17.25 4.08 -7.07
CA PHE A 115 18.63 4.56 -7.10
C PHE A 115 18.64 6.08 -7.08
N THR A 116 19.53 6.66 -6.31
CA THR A 116 19.82 8.10 -6.34
C THR A 116 20.56 8.47 -7.64
N ASP A 117 20.47 9.74 -8.06
CA ASP A 117 21.21 10.24 -9.22
C ASP A 117 22.72 9.99 -9.10
N GLU A 118 23.25 10.04 -7.89
CA GLU A 118 24.66 9.81 -7.60
C GLU A 118 25.04 8.33 -7.76
N GLU A 119 24.19 7.41 -7.31
CA GLU A 119 24.37 5.97 -7.51
C GLU A 119 24.29 5.60 -9.01
N VAL A 120 23.31 6.15 -9.73
CA VAL A 120 23.19 5.94 -11.18
C VAL A 120 24.41 6.51 -11.90
N SER A 121 24.84 7.74 -11.58
CA SER A 121 26.03 8.36 -12.18
C SER A 121 27.29 7.54 -11.95
N LYS A 122 27.44 6.97 -10.75
CA LYS A 122 28.58 6.10 -10.40
C LYS A 122 28.55 4.80 -11.20
N LEU A 123 27.39 4.15 -11.33
CA LEU A 123 27.22 2.94 -12.13
C LEU A 123 27.49 3.21 -13.62
N CYS A 124 26.98 4.32 -14.17
CA CYS A 124 27.24 4.71 -15.56
C CYS A 124 28.75 4.85 -15.85
N LYS A 125 29.50 5.48 -14.93
CA LYS A 125 30.96 5.60 -15.04
C LYS A 125 31.67 4.24 -14.98
N GLU A 126 31.22 3.35 -14.10
CA GLU A 126 31.80 2.01 -13.93
C GLU A 126 31.64 1.15 -15.17
N TYR A 127 30.47 1.22 -15.83
CA TYR A 127 30.15 0.39 -16.99
C TYR A 127 30.38 1.10 -18.35
N GLY A 128 30.85 2.36 -18.35
CA GLY A 128 31.06 3.13 -19.58
C GLY A 128 29.77 3.48 -20.32
N ILE A 129 28.65 3.60 -19.58
CA ILE A 129 27.33 3.95 -20.11
C ILE A 129 27.13 5.46 -20.04
N ASN A 130 26.50 6.04 -21.05
CA ASN A 130 26.14 7.46 -21.04
C ASN A 130 25.02 7.71 -20.01
N TYR A 131 25.28 8.54 -19.00
CA TYR A 131 24.32 8.86 -17.95
C TYR A 131 23.05 9.55 -18.51
N ASP A 132 23.18 10.36 -19.56
CA ASP A 132 22.03 11.03 -20.17
C ASP A 132 21.08 10.05 -20.88
N GLU A 133 21.59 8.89 -21.32
CA GLU A 133 20.76 7.81 -21.87
C GLU A 133 20.02 7.01 -20.78
N CYS A 134 20.48 7.10 -19.53
CA CYS A 134 19.83 6.47 -18.39
C CYS A 134 18.76 7.36 -17.74
N LYS A 135 18.72 8.65 -18.09
CA LYS A 135 17.64 9.54 -17.66
C LYS A 135 16.38 9.24 -18.44
N ILE A 136 15.31 8.95 -17.71
CA ILE A 136 13.99 8.86 -18.31
C ILE A 136 13.48 10.29 -18.48
N GLU A 137 13.32 10.75 -19.72
CA GLU A 137 12.70 12.04 -20.02
C GLU A 137 11.30 12.06 -19.39
N THR A 138 11.13 12.90 -18.37
CA THR A 138 9.82 13.22 -17.81
C THR A 138 9.16 14.23 -18.74
N ALA A 139 8.10 13.81 -19.41
CA ALA A 139 7.23 14.65 -20.25
C ALA A 139 6.33 15.56 -19.40
#